data_AF-A0A7Z0NIL8-F1
#
_entry.id   AF-A0A7Z0NIL8-F1
#
_cell.length_a   1.000
_cell.length_b   1.000
_cell.length_c   1.000
_cell.angle_alpha   90.00
_cell.angle_beta   90.00
_cell.angle_gamma   90.00
#
_symmetry.space_group_name_H-M   'P 1'
#
loop_
_entity.id
_entity.type
_entity.pdbx_description
1 polymer ?
#
loop_
_entity_poly.entity_id
_entity_poly.type
_entity_poly.pdbx_seq_one_letter_code
_entity_poly.pdbx_strand_id
1 'polypeptide(L)'
;MAEGLLVLSGLAALWMAISWLYRVQDMALSAQHATSYLAFAASRRDGELGGLHGRFFTGPDHQWIDLGGRSMLSDLDSQVRLEAFRSLPLPQAAQPGSSATLAALRQDWELEDRGVLHARLTVMPGDTPWDTLAHASGPSAMPVALKRHTAILTGAGHAGDDGHVQQILVQSRQAWRQETAVSYGLSGRIRAVMGPVDSGWSRALPDSEWVSAWAGLVPAPHIHAHIHAAKE
;
A
#
# COMPACT_ATOMS: atom_id res chain seq x y z
N MET A 1 47.88 -11.48 -35.65
CA MET A 1 48.26 -10.39 -34.73
C MET A 1 47.13 -9.36 -34.58
N ALA A 2 46.66 -8.72 -35.66
CA ALA A 2 45.58 -7.73 -35.60
C ALA A 2 44.24 -8.28 -35.04
N GLU A 3 43.84 -9.48 -35.45
CA GLU A 3 42.61 -10.14 -34.97
C GLU A 3 42.62 -10.40 -33.46
N GLY A 4 43.76 -10.82 -32.91
CA GLY A 4 43.92 -11.01 -31.47
C GLY A 4 43.78 -9.70 -30.66
N LEU A 5 44.28 -8.59 -31.20
CA LEU A 5 44.13 -7.27 -30.59
C LEU A 5 42.67 -6.79 -30.60
N LEU A 6 41.91 -7.10 -31.66
CA LEU A 6 40.49 -6.79 -31.73
C LEU A 6 39.70 -7.58 -30.68
N VAL A 7 39.96 -8.88 -30.56
CA VAL A 7 39.30 -9.73 -29.56
C VAL A 7 39.62 -9.27 -28.13
N LEU A 8 40.89 -8.99 -27.83
CA LEU A 8 41.30 -8.50 -26.50
C LEU A 8 40.65 -7.16 -26.15
N SER A 9 40.58 -6.24 -27.13
CA SER A 9 39.94 -4.93 -26.93
C SER A 9 38.43 -5.08 -26.66
N GLY A 10 37.76 -5.98 -27.40
CA GLY A 10 36.35 -6.30 -27.18
C GLY A 10 36.08 -6.88 -25.79
N LEU A 11 36.93 -7.81 -25.33
CA LEU A 11 36.83 -8.38 -23.98
C LEU A 11 37.05 -7.33 -22.89
N ALA A 12 38.03 -6.43 -23.07
CA ALA A 12 38.27 -5.35 -22.13
C ALA A 12 37.08 -4.38 -22.04
N ALA A 13 36.49 -4.01 -23.18
CA ALA A 13 35.29 -3.18 -23.25
C ALA A 13 34.09 -3.84 -22.54
N LEU A 14 33.90 -5.15 -22.74
CA LEU A 14 32.83 -5.91 -22.08
C LEU A 14 33.02 -5.94 -20.56
N TRP A 15 34.25 -6.16 -20.08
CA TRP A 15 34.57 -6.18 -18.66
C TRP A 15 34.29 -4.82 -17.99
N MET A 16 34.65 -3.73 -18.66
CA MET A 16 34.35 -2.37 -18.20
C MET A 16 32.84 -2.13 -18.15
N ALA A 17 32.10 -2.54 -19.18
CA ALA A 17 30.65 -2.39 -19.24
C ALA A 17 29.93 -3.17 -18.12
N ILE A 18 30.35 -4.42 -17.84
CA ILE A 18 29.79 -5.24 -16.76
C ILE A 18 30.06 -4.59 -15.39
N SER A 19 31.29 -4.14 -15.15
CA SER A 19 31.67 -3.50 -13.89
C SER A 19 30.90 -2.20 -13.66
N TRP A 20 30.72 -1.41 -14.72
CA TRP A 20 29.93 -0.18 -14.67
C TRP A 20 28.45 -0.48 -14.39
N LEU A 21 27.88 -1.49 -15.06
CA LEU A 21 26.49 -1.90 -14.85
C LEU A 21 26.26 -2.37 -13.40
N TYR A 22 27.18 -3.13 -12.82
CA TYR A 22 27.09 -3.58 -11.43
C TYR A 22 26.98 -2.39 -10.46
N ARG A 23 27.78 -1.34 -10.66
CA ARG A 23 27.72 -0.11 -9.83
C ARG A 23 26.35 0.58 -9.95
N VAL A 24 25.79 0.65 -11.15
CA VAL A 24 24.45 1.23 -11.37
C VAL A 24 23.36 0.37 -10.72
N GLN A 25 23.48 -0.96 -10.78
CA GLN A 25 22.56 -1.88 -10.13
C GLN A 25 22.59 -1.79 -8.60
N ASP A 26 23.79 -1.63 -8.03
CA ASP A 26 23.97 -1.46 -6.59
C ASP A 26 23.39 -0.13 -6.08
N MET A 27 23.61 0.98 -6.81
CA MET A 27 22.91 2.25 -6.56
C MET A 27 21.38 2.08 -6.64
N ALA A 28 20.91 1.32 -7.63
CA ALA A 28 19.51 0.99 -7.81
C ALA A 28 18.90 0.23 -6.65
N LEU A 29 19.65 -0.69 -6.05
CA LEU A 29 19.26 -1.47 -4.88
C LEU A 29 19.21 -0.59 -3.63
N SER A 30 20.25 0.22 -3.41
CA SER A 30 20.33 1.18 -2.32
C SER A 30 19.17 2.18 -2.35
N ALA A 31 18.86 2.70 -3.54
CA ALA A 31 17.71 3.56 -3.78
C ALA A 31 16.37 2.86 -3.48
N GLN A 32 16.22 1.58 -3.83
CA GLN A 32 15.01 0.80 -3.54
C GLN A 32 14.82 0.55 -2.04
N HIS A 33 15.90 0.27 -1.31
CA HIS A 33 15.86 0.13 0.14
C HIS A 33 15.54 1.46 0.82
N ALA A 34 16.14 2.55 0.35
CA ALA A 34 15.88 3.89 0.85
C ALA A 34 14.41 4.32 0.64
N THR A 35 13.81 4.10 -0.54
CA THR A 35 12.39 4.42 -0.76
C THR A 35 11.46 3.57 0.09
N SER A 36 11.78 2.28 0.24
CA SER A 36 10.98 1.36 1.06
C SER A 36 11.04 1.78 2.53
N TYR A 37 12.23 2.07 3.05
CA TYR A 37 12.40 2.58 4.40
C TYR A 37 11.68 3.91 4.59
N LEU A 38 11.81 4.86 3.66
CA LEU A 38 11.12 6.15 3.70
C LEU A 38 9.60 5.96 3.75
N ALA A 39 9.05 5.07 2.93
CA ALA A 39 7.61 4.78 2.93
C ALA A 39 7.15 4.18 4.28
N PHE A 40 7.91 3.28 4.88
CA PHE A 40 7.59 2.70 6.20
C PHE A 40 7.81 3.69 7.36
N ALA A 41 8.84 4.52 7.28
CA ALA A 41 9.09 5.55 8.29
C ALA A 41 7.98 6.62 8.25
N ALA A 42 7.61 7.08 7.06
CA ALA A 42 6.53 8.06 6.88
C ALA A 42 5.13 7.49 7.15
N SER A 43 4.95 6.16 7.18
CA SER A 43 3.69 5.55 7.63
C SER A 43 3.56 5.50 9.15
N ARG A 44 4.66 5.61 9.89
CA ARG A 44 4.68 5.69 11.35
C ARG A 44 4.70 7.16 11.77
N ARG A 45 3.82 7.55 12.71
CA ARG A 45 3.63 8.94 13.16
C ARG A 45 4.88 9.58 13.78
N ASP A 46 5.84 8.76 14.22
CA ASP A 46 7.04 9.16 14.98
C ASP A 46 8.37 8.90 14.23
N GLY A 47 8.32 8.64 12.93
CA GLY A 47 9.52 8.27 12.16
C GLY A 47 10.47 9.46 11.96
N GLU A 48 11.64 9.45 12.61
CA GLU A 48 12.74 10.35 12.25
C GLU A 48 13.20 10.06 10.80
N LEU A 49 13.02 11.06 9.94
CA LEU A 49 13.46 11.05 8.54
C LEU A 49 14.91 11.56 8.37
N GLY A 50 15.56 11.98 9.47
CA GLY A 50 16.91 12.54 9.45
C GLY A 50 17.96 11.50 9.06
N GLY A 51 18.95 11.92 8.28
CA GLY A 51 20.15 11.10 7.99
C GLY A 51 19.95 9.95 6.99
N LEU A 52 18.86 9.95 6.21
CA LEU A 52 18.62 8.92 5.18
C LEU A 52 19.72 8.86 4.12
N HIS A 53 20.25 10.02 3.71
CA HIS A 53 21.39 10.11 2.79
C HIS A 53 22.59 9.32 3.32
N GLY A 54 22.96 9.57 4.58
CA GLY A 54 24.06 8.86 5.24
C GLY A 54 23.81 7.35 5.32
N ARG A 55 22.60 6.93 5.66
CA ARG A 55 22.31 5.50 5.88
C ARG A 55 22.39 4.65 4.61
N PHE A 56 21.97 5.17 3.46
CA PHE A 56 21.81 4.37 2.24
C PHE A 56 22.77 4.73 1.11
N PHE A 57 23.45 5.88 1.18
CA PHE A 57 24.34 6.36 0.11
C PHE A 57 25.74 6.70 0.61
N THR A 58 26.06 6.41 1.88
CA THR A 58 27.42 6.54 2.41
C THR A 58 27.88 5.23 3.04
N GLY A 59 29.20 5.08 3.23
CA GLY A 59 29.81 3.91 3.85
C GLY A 59 30.84 3.23 2.94
N PRO A 60 31.62 2.29 3.48
CA PRO A 60 32.70 1.64 2.76
C PRO A 60 32.22 0.80 1.56
N ASP A 61 30.98 0.32 1.61
CA ASP A 61 30.37 -0.51 0.56
C ASP A 61 29.81 0.34 -0.60
N HIS A 62 29.64 1.65 -0.40
CA HIS A 62 29.03 2.57 -1.36
C HIS A 62 30.08 3.46 -2.05
N GLN A 63 31.10 2.83 -2.65
CA GLN A 63 32.17 3.50 -3.40
C GLN A 63 31.90 3.50 -4.90
N TRP A 64 30.84 4.19 -5.31
CA TRP A 64 30.49 4.28 -6.73
C TRP A 64 31.39 5.28 -7.44
N ILE A 65 32.25 4.78 -8.32
CA ILE A 65 33.22 5.58 -9.08
C ILE A 65 32.86 5.53 -10.56
N ASP A 66 33.03 6.63 -11.29
CA ASP A 66 32.84 6.69 -12.74
C ASP A 66 34.00 6.02 -13.51
N LEU A 67 33.92 5.97 -14.84
CA LEU A 67 35.00 5.43 -15.69
C LEU A 67 36.28 6.30 -15.63
N GLY A 68 36.17 7.54 -15.18
CA GLY A 68 37.26 8.49 -15.00
C GLY A 68 37.88 8.49 -13.60
N GLY A 69 37.43 7.61 -12.69
CA GLY A 69 37.98 7.54 -11.33
C GLY A 69 37.38 8.53 -10.33
N ARG A 70 36.31 9.25 -10.68
CA ARG A 70 35.64 10.23 -9.81
C ARG A 70 34.44 9.61 -9.10
N SER A 71 34.10 10.09 -7.90
CA SER A 71 32.89 9.66 -7.21
C SER A 71 31.66 9.99 -8.06
N MET A 72 30.78 9.02 -8.25
CA MET A 72 29.48 9.20 -8.90
C MET A 72 28.53 9.99 -8.01
N LEU A 73 28.67 9.89 -6.69
CA LEU A 73 27.92 10.68 -5.72
C LEU A 73 28.90 11.47 -4.85
N SER A 74 29.12 12.72 -5.23
CA SER A 74 30.06 13.65 -4.58
C SER A 74 29.34 14.61 -3.63
N ASP A 75 28.09 14.96 -3.94
CA ASP A 75 27.24 15.84 -3.16
C ASP A 75 25.83 15.26 -3.08
N LEU A 76 25.56 14.55 -1.97
CA LEU A 76 24.29 13.85 -1.79
C LEU A 76 23.09 14.80 -1.72
N ASP A 77 23.27 16.02 -1.23
CA ASP A 77 22.14 16.96 -1.07
C ASP A 77 21.69 17.52 -2.43
N SER A 78 22.61 17.65 -3.39
CA SER A 78 22.26 18.00 -4.76
C SER A 78 22.00 16.81 -5.66
N GLN A 79 22.49 15.60 -5.37
CA GLN A 79 22.36 14.45 -6.28
C GLN A 79 21.26 13.45 -5.88
N VAL A 80 20.83 13.45 -4.62
CA VAL A 80 19.81 12.55 -4.11
C VAL A 80 18.63 13.37 -3.59
N ARG A 81 17.47 13.19 -4.22
CA ARG A 81 16.21 13.80 -3.76
C ARG A 81 15.27 12.72 -3.27
N LEU A 82 14.88 12.82 -2.00
CA LEU A 82 13.84 12.00 -1.41
C LEU A 82 12.59 12.85 -1.18
N GLU A 83 11.44 12.30 -1.51
CA GLU A 83 10.14 12.94 -1.32
C GLU A 83 9.16 11.90 -0.78
N ALA A 84 8.46 12.23 0.30
CA ALA A 84 7.32 11.45 0.79
C ALA A 84 6.08 12.33 0.76
N PHE A 85 5.01 11.85 0.15
CA PHE A 85 3.74 12.56 0.08
C PHE A 85 2.58 11.56 0.05
N ARG A 86 1.40 12.01 0.45
CA ARG A 86 0.17 11.20 0.39
C ARG A 86 -0.66 11.64 -0.82
N SER A 87 -1.12 10.68 -1.62
CA SER A 87 -2.06 10.98 -2.71
C SER A 87 -3.45 11.32 -2.17
N LEU A 88 -4.24 11.95 -3.02
CA LEU A 88 -5.67 12.09 -2.75
C LEU A 88 -6.32 10.69 -2.68
N PRO A 89 -7.30 10.50 -1.78
CA PRO A 89 -8.15 9.32 -1.78
C PRO A 89 -8.75 9.05 -3.15
N LEU A 90 -8.90 7.77 -3.51
CA LEU A 90 -9.65 7.38 -4.70
C LEU A 90 -11.08 7.95 -4.65
N PRO A 91 -11.64 8.41 -5.79
CA PRO A 91 -13.02 8.84 -5.87
C PRO A 91 -13.95 7.69 -5.50
N GLN A 92 -15.15 8.01 -4.98
CA GLN A 92 -16.10 7.02 -4.47
C GLN A 92 -16.38 5.86 -5.45
N ALA A 93 -16.43 6.17 -6.75
CA ALA A 93 -16.66 5.17 -7.80
C ALA A 93 -15.52 4.17 -8.00
N ALA A 94 -14.29 4.52 -7.60
CA ALA A 94 -13.09 3.70 -7.71
C ALA A 94 -12.69 3.02 -6.38
N GLN A 95 -13.40 3.34 -5.30
CA GLN A 95 -13.20 2.70 -4.00
C GLN A 95 -13.84 1.31 -3.98
N PRO A 96 -13.31 0.36 -3.18
CA PRO A 96 -13.94 -0.94 -2.96
C PRO A 96 -15.40 -0.77 -2.52
N GLY A 97 -16.34 -1.50 -3.13
CA GLY A 97 -17.76 -1.30 -2.87
C GLY A 97 -18.22 0.09 -3.30
N SER A 98 -18.12 0.39 -4.59
CA SER A 98 -18.42 1.70 -5.20
C SER A 98 -19.87 2.16 -5.08
N SER A 99 -20.78 1.31 -4.60
CA SER A 99 -22.17 1.68 -4.35
C SER A 99 -22.30 2.58 -3.11
N ALA A 100 -23.26 3.51 -3.15
CA ALA A 100 -23.55 4.37 -2.01
C ALA A 100 -23.90 3.57 -0.75
N THR A 101 -24.57 2.42 -0.93
CA THR A 101 -24.92 1.50 0.17
C THR A 101 -23.68 0.90 0.84
N LEU A 102 -22.63 0.57 0.08
CA LEU A 102 -21.41 -0.04 0.65
C LEU A 102 -20.40 1.01 1.16
N ALA A 103 -20.61 2.28 0.86
CA ALA A 103 -19.73 3.36 1.30
C ALA A 103 -19.69 3.49 2.83
N ALA A 104 -20.85 3.41 3.49
CA ALA A 104 -20.93 3.49 4.95
C ALA A 104 -20.38 2.22 5.63
N LEU A 105 -20.56 1.04 5.04
CA LEU A 105 -19.90 -0.18 5.52
C LEU A 105 -18.36 -0.08 5.45
N ARG A 106 -17.84 0.46 4.35
CA ARG A 106 -16.40 0.67 4.15
C ARG A 106 -15.83 1.66 5.17
N GLN A 107 -16.59 2.70 5.51
CA GLN A 107 -16.21 3.66 6.56
C GLN A 107 -16.26 3.03 7.94
N ASP A 108 -17.33 2.30 8.25
CA ASP A 108 -17.51 1.60 9.53
C ASP A 108 -16.38 0.60 9.81
N TRP A 109 -15.85 -0.06 8.77
CA TRP A 109 -14.74 -1.02 8.87
C TRP A 109 -13.36 -0.40 8.65
N GLU A 110 -13.31 0.93 8.46
CA GLU A 110 -12.10 1.66 8.14
C GLU A 110 -11.33 1.10 6.93
N LEU A 111 -12.04 0.47 5.98
CA LEU A 111 -11.47 -0.10 4.75
C LEU A 111 -11.34 0.91 3.61
N GLU A 112 -11.78 2.15 3.83
CA GLU A 112 -11.67 3.20 2.82
C GLU A 112 -10.21 3.53 2.53
N ASP A 113 -9.91 3.74 1.25
CA ASP A 113 -8.66 4.37 0.88
C ASP A 113 -8.69 5.83 1.37
N ARG A 114 -7.85 6.13 2.37
CA ARG A 114 -7.62 7.47 2.90
C ARG A 114 -6.41 8.15 2.24
N GLY A 115 -6.00 7.67 1.07
CA GLY A 115 -4.85 8.13 0.30
C GLY A 115 -3.66 7.18 0.45
N VAL A 116 -2.95 6.99 -0.66
CA VAL A 116 -1.77 6.13 -0.75
C VAL A 116 -0.54 6.95 -0.38
N LEU A 117 0.29 6.41 0.51
CA LEU A 117 1.57 7.02 0.83
C LEU A 117 2.56 6.66 -0.28
N HIS A 118 3.18 7.68 -0.85
CA HIS A 118 4.20 7.55 -1.88
C HIS A 118 5.55 8.01 -1.33
N ALA A 119 6.57 7.19 -1.53
CA ALA A 119 7.97 7.58 -1.37
C ALA A 119 8.62 7.57 -2.75
N ARG A 120 9.21 8.69 -3.14
CA ARG A 120 9.99 8.84 -4.37
C ARG A 120 11.43 9.13 -4.01
N LEU A 121 12.32 8.57 -4.81
CA LEU A 121 13.73 8.86 -4.75
C LEU A 121 14.28 9.02 -6.15
N THR A 122 15.06 10.07 -6.37
CA THR A 122 15.80 10.27 -7.60
C THR A 122 17.28 10.43 -7.26
N VAL A 123 18.12 9.62 -7.90
CA VAL A 123 19.59 9.73 -7.85
C VAL A 123 20.08 10.22 -9.20
N MET A 124 20.92 11.25 -9.19
CA MET A 124 21.60 11.78 -10.36
C MET A 124 23.11 11.59 -10.21
N PRO A 125 23.68 10.50 -10.75
CA PRO A 125 25.12 10.29 -10.74
C PRO A 125 25.86 11.35 -11.57
N GLY A 126 26.99 11.82 -11.04
CA GLY A 126 27.91 12.75 -11.70
C GLY A 126 27.62 14.23 -11.40
N ASP A 127 28.46 15.10 -11.97
CA ASP A 127 28.51 16.52 -11.60
C ASP A 127 27.44 17.39 -12.28
N THR A 128 26.51 16.79 -13.03
CA THR A 128 25.50 17.49 -13.83
C THR A 128 24.36 17.99 -12.93
N PRO A 129 24.21 19.30 -12.68
CA PRO A 129 23.13 19.81 -11.84
C PRO A 129 21.76 19.53 -12.46
N TRP A 130 20.70 19.43 -11.64
CA TRP A 130 19.30 19.22 -12.06
C TRP A 130 18.89 20.05 -13.29
N ASP A 131 19.38 21.28 -13.39
CA ASP A 131 18.99 22.26 -14.40
C ASP A 131 19.65 22.05 -15.78
N THR A 132 20.68 21.21 -15.88
CA THR A 132 21.45 21.02 -17.12
C THR A 132 21.03 19.80 -17.95
N LEU A 133 20.11 18.98 -17.43
CA LEU A 133 19.59 17.76 -18.08
C LEU A 133 18.96 18.01 -19.46
N ALA A 134 18.45 19.22 -19.71
CA ALA A 134 17.76 19.56 -20.96
C ALA A 134 18.68 19.76 -22.17
N HIS A 135 20.00 19.90 -21.98
CA HIS A 135 20.93 20.34 -23.03
C HIS A 135 22.19 19.46 -23.20
N ALA A 136 22.26 18.31 -22.55
CA ALA A 136 23.44 17.44 -22.60
C ALA A 136 23.45 16.57 -23.87
N SER A 137 24.15 17.04 -24.92
CA SER A 137 24.37 16.31 -26.17
C SER A 137 25.78 15.72 -26.22
N GLY A 138 25.93 14.46 -25.84
CA GLY A 138 27.19 13.72 -25.99
C GLY A 138 27.14 12.31 -25.38
N PRO A 139 27.98 11.35 -25.83
CA PRO A 139 28.01 9.99 -25.29
C PRO A 139 28.48 9.91 -23.82
N SER A 140 29.18 10.94 -23.33
CA SER A 140 29.54 11.16 -21.92
C SER A 140 28.48 11.93 -21.13
N ALA A 141 27.35 12.27 -21.77
CA ALA A 141 26.37 13.25 -21.33
C ALA A 141 24.94 12.68 -21.34
N MET A 142 24.78 11.36 -21.16
CA MET A 142 23.50 10.83 -20.67
C MET A 142 23.53 10.82 -19.15
N PRO A 143 23.03 11.86 -18.48
CA PRO A 143 22.77 11.79 -17.06
C PRO A 143 21.73 10.70 -16.82
N VAL A 144 22.19 9.54 -16.35
CA VAL A 144 21.31 8.42 -15.99
C VAL A 144 20.65 8.77 -14.66
N ALA A 145 19.50 9.44 -14.73
CA ALA A 145 18.68 9.68 -13.54
C ALA A 145 18.00 8.36 -13.13
N LEU A 146 18.40 7.82 -11.99
CA LEU A 146 17.78 6.64 -11.41
C LEU A 146 16.58 7.09 -10.56
N LYS A 147 15.38 6.68 -10.96
CA LYS A 147 14.13 6.96 -10.22
C LYS A 147 13.60 5.69 -9.58
N ARG A 148 13.32 5.77 -8.28
CA ARG A 148 12.65 4.72 -7.50
C ARG A 148 11.38 5.27 -6.88
N HIS A 149 10.36 4.41 -6.81
CA HIS A 149 9.06 4.75 -6.29
C HIS A 149 8.51 3.56 -5.50
N THR A 150 8.04 3.84 -4.30
CA THR A 150 7.35 2.87 -3.44
C THR A 150 6.02 3.49 -3.02
N ALA A 151 4.96 2.70 -3.10
CA ALA A 151 3.62 3.11 -2.72
C ALA A 151 3.06 2.12 -1.70
N ILE A 152 2.53 2.63 -0.59
CA ILE A 152 1.96 1.83 0.50
C ILE A 152 0.57 2.38 0.81
N LEU A 153 -0.43 1.51 0.76
CA LEU A 153 -1.74 1.80 1.33
C LEU A 153 -1.61 1.72 2.85
N THR A 154 -1.93 2.83 3.54
CA THR A 154 -1.74 2.93 5.00
C THR A 154 -3.09 3.10 5.68
N GLY A 155 -3.29 2.41 6.80
CA GLY A 155 -4.47 2.55 7.67
C GLY A 155 -5.73 1.81 7.24
N ALA A 156 -5.87 1.40 5.97
CA ALA A 156 -7.05 0.67 5.51
C ALA A 156 -7.18 -0.70 6.22
N GLY A 157 -8.23 -0.86 7.04
CA GLY A 157 -8.49 -2.08 7.81
C GLY A 157 -7.45 -2.40 8.89
N HIS A 158 -6.60 -1.43 9.25
CA HIS A 158 -5.56 -1.65 10.26
C HIS A 158 -6.11 -1.45 11.67
N ALA A 159 -6.05 -2.50 12.49
CA ALA A 159 -6.26 -2.42 13.92
C ALA A 159 -4.93 -2.64 14.66
N GLY A 160 -4.68 -1.85 15.70
CA GLY A 160 -3.44 -1.92 16.47
C GLY A 160 -3.36 -3.13 17.41
N ASP A 161 -4.51 -3.68 17.77
CA ASP A 161 -4.69 -4.84 18.63
C ASP A 161 -6.09 -5.44 18.44
N ASP A 162 -6.33 -6.60 19.06
CA ASP A 162 -7.63 -7.29 19.00
C ASP A 162 -8.77 -6.48 19.60
N GLY A 163 -8.50 -5.63 20.60
CA GLY A 163 -9.49 -4.75 21.21
C GLY A 163 -9.97 -3.69 20.22
N HIS A 164 -9.05 -3.12 19.44
CA HIS A 164 -9.35 -2.19 18.36
C HIS A 164 -10.16 -2.89 17.25
N VAL A 165 -9.82 -4.12 16.86
CA VAL A 165 -10.66 -4.91 15.93
C VAL A 165 -12.08 -5.07 16.47
N GLN A 166 -12.21 -5.48 17.73
CA GLN A 166 -13.52 -5.64 18.37
C GLN A 166 -14.30 -4.33 18.37
N GLN A 167 -13.64 -3.21 18.66
CA GLN A 167 -14.27 -1.90 18.65
C GLN A 167 -14.80 -1.52 17.26
N ILE A 168 -14.03 -1.71 16.20
CA ILE A 168 -14.45 -1.48 14.80
C ILE A 168 -15.70 -2.33 14.49
N LEU A 169 -15.65 -3.64 14.81
CA LEU A 169 -16.75 -4.56 14.57
C LEU A 169 -18.01 -4.23 15.37
N VAL A 170 -17.87 -3.81 16.63
CA VAL A 170 -18.99 -3.37 17.49
C VAL A 170 -19.62 -2.10 16.95
N GLN A 171 -18.82 -1.16 16.43
CA GLN A 171 -19.32 0.13 15.97
C GLN A 171 -19.99 0.06 14.60
N SER A 172 -19.70 -0.97 13.79
CA SER A 172 -20.26 -1.14 12.45
C SER A 172 -21.75 -1.49 12.46
N ARG A 173 -22.61 -0.47 12.61
CA ARG A 173 -24.06 -0.66 12.64
C ARG A 173 -24.59 -1.20 11.32
N GLN A 174 -24.00 -0.81 10.18
CA GLN A 174 -24.53 -1.23 8.89
C GLN A 174 -24.25 -2.71 8.62
N ALA A 175 -23.07 -3.22 9.03
CA ALA A 175 -22.75 -4.64 8.94
C ALA A 175 -23.80 -5.50 9.65
N TRP A 176 -24.17 -5.10 10.87
CA TRP A 176 -25.11 -5.87 11.69
C TRP A 176 -26.57 -5.66 11.28
N ARG A 177 -26.99 -4.43 10.92
CA ARG A 177 -28.40 -4.13 10.60
C ARG A 177 -28.85 -4.64 9.24
N GLN A 178 -27.99 -4.61 8.22
CA GLN A 178 -28.41 -4.93 6.86
C GLN A 178 -28.63 -6.43 6.68
N GLU A 179 -27.72 -7.26 7.17
CA GLU A 179 -27.84 -8.72 7.09
C GLU A 179 -28.99 -9.26 7.94
N THR A 180 -29.20 -8.68 9.12
CA THR A 180 -30.34 -9.04 9.97
C THR A 180 -31.67 -8.65 9.33
N ALA A 181 -31.81 -7.43 8.80
CA ALA A 181 -33.05 -7.00 8.13
C ALA A 181 -33.36 -7.86 6.89
N VAL A 182 -32.35 -8.23 6.09
CA VAL A 182 -32.53 -9.14 4.94
C VAL A 182 -32.99 -10.52 5.40
N SER A 183 -32.35 -11.07 6.44
CA SER A 183 -32.69 -12.39 6.98
C SER A 183 -34.09 -12.42 7.57
N TYR A 184 -34.47 -11.42 8.39
CA TYR A 184 -35.82 -11.31 8.94
C TYR A 184 -36.88 -11.11 7.85
N GLY A 185 -36.61 -10.27 6.85
CA GLY A 185 -37.51 -10.06 5.72
C GLY A 185 -37.69 -11.31 4.84
N LEU A 186 -36.64 -12.13 4.68
CA LEU A 186 -36.75 -13.42 4.00
C LEU A 186 -37.56 -14.43 4.83
N SER A 187 -37.27 -14.56 6.13
CA SER A 187 -38.02 -15.41 7.05
C SER A 187 -39.50 -15.03 7.11
N GLY A 188 -39.83 -13.74 7.11
CA GLY A 188 -41.21 -13.25 7.03
C GLY A 188 -41.91 -13.68 5.74
N ARG A 189 -41.24 -13.60 4.60
CA ARG A 189 -41.77 -14.05 3.31
C ARG A 189 -41.97 -15.57 3.26
N ILE A 190 -41.00 -16.34 3.74
CA ILE A 190 -41.11 -17.81 3.84
C ILE A 190 -42.29 -18.17 4.75
N ARG A 191 -42.42 -17.52 5.91
CA ARG A 191 -43.53 -17.75 6.84
C ARG A 191 -44.89 -17.40 6.22
N ALA A 192 -44.98 -16.31 5.46
CA ALA A 192 -46.21 -15.91 4.79
C ALA A 192 -46.65 -16.92 3.70
N VAL A 193 -45.69 -17.48 2.95
CA VAL A 193 -45.97 -18.43 1.87
C VAL A 193 -46.18 -19.86 2.39
N MET A 194 -45.29 -20.33 3.26
CA MET A 194 -45.28 -21.71 3.75
C MET A 194 -46.16 -21.91 4.97
N GLY A 195 -46.45 -20.87 5.75
CA GLY A 195 -47.24 -20.98 6.97
C GLY A 195 -48.62 -21.62 6.78
N PRO A 196 -49.40 -21.24 5.75
CA PRO A 196 -50.65 -21.93 5.44
C PRO A 196 -50.45 -23.42 5.09
N VAL A 197 -49.38 -23.75 4.37
CA VAL A 197 -49.05 -25.14 3.96
C VAL A 197 -48.64 -25.99 5.17
N ASP A 198 -47.74 -25.46 6.00
CA ASP A 198 -47.20 -26.14 7.18
C ASP A 198 -48.22 -26.27 8.32
N SER A 199 -49.22 -25.37 8.36
CA SER A 199 -50.30 -25.40 9.37
C SER A 199 -51.10 -26.71 9.34
N GLY A 200 -51.33 -27.27 8.14
CA GLY A 200 -52.01 -28.56 7.98
C GLY A 200 -51.20 -29.74 8.50
N TRP A 201 -49.90 -29.58 8.72
CA TRP A 201 -48.97 -30.62 9.12
C TRP A 201 -48.46 -30.43 10.56
N SER A 202 -48.99 -29.44 11.29
CA SER A 202 -48.54 -29.07 12.65
C SER A 202 -47.03 -28.85 12.76
N ARG A 203 -46.37 -28.43 11.66
CA ARG A 203 -44.93 -28.12 11.68
C ARG A 203 -44.71 -26.74 12.29
N ALA A 204 -43.69 -26.63 13.13
CA ALA A 204 -43.26 -25.36 13.70
C ALA A 204 -42.76 -24.43 12.57
N LEU A 205 -43.18 -23.17 12.61
CA LEU A 205 -42.70 -22.15 11.70
C LEU A 205 -41.20 -21.90 11.92
N PRO A 206 -40.45 -21.51 10.89
CA PRO A 206 -39.03 -21.17 11.03
C PRO A 206 -38.83 -20.11 12.10
N ASP A 207 -37.91 -20.37 13.04
CA ASP A 207 -37.55 -19.40 14.08
C ASP A 207 -36.79 -18.23 13.44
N SER A 208 -37.20 -17.02 13.80
CA SER A 208 -36.61 -15.79 13.31
C SER A 208 -35.38 -15.38 14.13
N GLU A 209 -35.24 -15.86 15.37
CA GLU A 209 -34.14 -15.46 16.26
C GLU A 209 -32.86 -16.29 16.08
N TRP A 210 -32.32 -16.33 14.87
CA TRP A 210 -31.04 -17.00 14.67
C TRP A 210 -29.86 -16.20 15.26
N VAL A 211 -29.96 -14.87 15.40
CA VAL A 211 -28.88 -14.01 15.92
C VAL A 211 -28.58 -14.30 17.40
N SER A 212 -29.59 -14.65 18.19
CA SER A 212 -29.41 -15.00 19.61
C SER A 212 -28.65 -16.32 19.79
N ALA A 213 -28.69 -17.22 18.80
CA ALA A 213 -27.86 -18.43 18.78
C ALA A 213 -26.35 -18.13 18.63
N TRP A 214 -25.98 -16.92 18.22
CA TRP A 214 -24.60 -16.44 18.13
C TRP A 214 -24.22 -15.54 19.32
N ALA A 215 -25.00 -15.59 20.41
CA ALA A 215 -24.68 -14.91 21.65
C ALA A 215 -23.29 -15.34 22.15
N GLY A 216 -22.37 -14.38 22.24
CA GLY A 216 -20.95 -14.60 22.56
C GLY A 216 -19.99 -14.28 21.41
N LEU A 217 -20.46 -14.30 20.16
CA LEU A 217 -19.70 -13.88 18.97
C LEU A 217 -20.17 -12.52 18.42
N VAL A 218 -21.44 -12.16 18.65
CA VAL A 218 -22.02 -10.86 18.28
C VAL A 218 -21.94 -9.89 19.45
N PRO A 219 -21.53 -8.63 19.24
CA PRO A 219 -21.56 -7.61 20.27
C PRO A 219 -22.94 -7.44 20.91
N ALA A 220 -23.00 -7.47 22.24
CA ALA A 220 -24.23 -7.38 23.03
C ALA A 220 -25.22 -6.24 22.64
N PRO A 221 -24.76 -5.03 22.21
CA PRO A 221 -25.66 -3.95 21.79
C PRO A 221 -26.51 -4.31 20.56
N HIS A 222 -26.00 -5.16 19.67
CA HIS A 222 -26.72 -5.54 18.45
C HIS A 222 -27.73 -6.67 18.71
N ILE A 223 -27.52 -7.50 19.73
CA ILE A 223 -28.47 -8.56 20.11
C ILE A 223 -29.79 -7.96 20.65
N HIS A 224 -29.70 -6.96 21.53
CA HIS A 224 -30.88 -6.39 22.20
C HIS A 224 -31.72 -5.45 21.33
N ALA A 225 -31.10 -4.75 20.37
CA ALA A 225 -31.80 -3.86 19.46
C ALA A 225 -32.82 -4.60 18.57
N HIS A 226 -32.57 -5.88 18.26
CA HIS A 226 -33.47 -6.70 17.45
C HIS A 226 -34.64 -7.31 18.23
N ILE A 227 -34.46 -7.60 19.53
CA ILE A 227 -35.52 -8.16 20.38
C ILE A 227 -36.67 -7.16 20.59
N HIS A 228 -36.38 -5.85 20.59
CA HIS A 228 -37.41 -4.81 20.71
C HIS A 228 -38.07 -4.46 19.37
N ALA A 229 -37.32 -4.45 18.26
CA ALA A 229 -37.87 -4.13 16.93
C ALA A 229 -38.80 -5.21 16.36
N ALA A 230 -38.74 -6.45 16.86
CA ALA A 230 -39.64 -7.54 16.47
C ALA A 230 -40.98 -7.55 17.27
N LYS A 231 -41.16 -6.64 18.23
CA LYS A 231 -42.36 -6.52 19.07
C LYS A 231 -43.28 -5.35 18.69
N GLU A 232 -42.91 -4.54 17.71
CA GLU A 232 -43.74 -3.48 17.10
C GLU A 232 -44.18 -3.91 15.69
#